data_AF-A0A9P4WW76-F1
#
_entry.id   AF-A0A9P4WW76-F1
#
_cell.length_a   1.000
_cell.length_b   1.000
_cell.length_c   1.000
_cell.angle_alpha   90.00
_cell.angle_beta   90.00
_cell.angle_gamma   90.00
#
_symmetry.space_group_name_H-M   'P 1'
#
loop_
_entity.id
_entity.type
_entity.pdbx_description
1 polymer ?
#
loop_
_entity_poly.entity_id
_entity_poly.type
_entity_poly.pdbx_seq_one_letter_code
_entity_poly.pdbx_strand_id
1 'polypeptide(L)'
;MSADELFRMHDLGVRCIRLHGLYGGSGHDASLTLNQLEALAQSKPVQMYGWSISAQLPLHTWSYLKDAILNAAQFANTCIVADHNACAIPSDYESTALQDFLDLLRSGRVYVKISALHRRSPGDIQAMKPI
;
A
#
# COMPACT_ATOMS: atom_id res chain seq x y z
N MET A 1 -7.26 17.81 11.27
CA MET A 1 -7.83 17.06 12.41
C MET A 1 -7.13 17.53 13.67
N SER A 2 -7.89 17.92 14.68
CA SER A 2 -7.36 18.27 15.99
C SER A 2 -6.82 17.02 16.70
N ALA A 3 -6.02 17.22 17.76
CA ALA A 3 -5.54 16.09 18.57
C ALA A 3 -6.71 15.31 19.20
N ASP A 4 -7.75 16.02 19.63
CA ASP A 4 -8.94 15.44 20.26
C ASP A 4 -9.75 14.58 19.29
N GLU A 5 -9.87 15.01 18.03
CA GLU A 5 -10.51 14.22 16.98
C GLU A 5 -9.75 12.92 16.72
N LEU A 6 -8.41 12.99 16.62
CA LEU A 6 -7.58 11.81 16.39
C LEU A 6 -7.63 10.83 17.57
N PHE A 7 -7.61 11.35 18.80
CA PHE A 7 -7.78 10.54 20.01
C PHE A 7 -9.12 9.82 20.00
N ARG A 8 -10.23 10.55 19.75
CA ARG A 8 -11.57 9.95 19.70
C ARG A 8 -11.70 8.89 18.61
N MET A 9 -11.13 9.13 17.42
CA MET A 9 -11.10 8.12 16.36
C MET A 9 -10.33 6.87 16.79
N HIS A 10 -9.19 7.04 17.46
CA HIS A 10 -8.43 5.92 18.00
C HIS A 10 -9.22 5.14 19.05
N ASP A 11 -9.87 5.82 19.99
CA ASP A 11 -10.70 5.20 21.02
C ASP A 11 -11.86 4.40 20.41
N LEU A 12 -12.47 4.91 19.34
CA LEU A 12 -13.50 4.22 18.55
C LEU A 12 -12.99 3.07 17.68
N GLY A 13 -11.70 2.74 17.74
CA GLY A 13 -11.13 1.58 17.04
C GLY A 13 -10.54 1.85 15.66
N VAL A 14 -10.42 3.10 15.21
CA VAL A 14 -9.73 3.42 13.96
C VAL A 14 -8.24 3.08 14.09
N ARG A 15 -7.68 2.32 13.16
CA ARG A 15 -6.28 1.86 13.17
C ARG A 15 -5.55 2.01 11.85
N CYS A 16 -6.20 2.52 10.81
CA CYS A 16 -5.64 2.56 9.47
C CYS A 16 -6.07 3.80 8.71
N ILE A 17 -5.14 4.42 8.00
CA ILE A 17 -5.43 5.43 6.97
C ILE A 17 -5.37 4.74 5.62
N ARG A 18 -6.30 5.06 4.71
CA ARG A 18 -6.33 4.48 3.37
C ARG A 18 -5.93 5.51 2.31
N LEU A 19 -4.89 5.21 1.56
CA LEU A 19 -4.48 5.94 0.35
C LEU A 19 -5.13 5.28 -0.88
N HIS A 20 -6.03 5.99 -1.55
CA HIS A 20 -6.71 5.49 -2.73
C HIS A 20 -6.05 6.05 -4.00
N GLY A 21 -5.27 5.23 -4.71
CA GLY A 21 -4.54 5.64 -5.91
C GLY A 21 -5.20 5.28 -7.25
N LEU A 22 -6.14 4.33 -7.28
CA LEU A 22 -6.90 3.95 -8.48
C LEU A 22 -8.22 4.75 -8.63
N TYR A 23 -8.80 4.76 -9.84
CA TYR A 23 -10.10 5.37 -10.18
C TYR A 23 -10.22 6.87 -9.85
N GLY A 24 -9.32 7.68 -10.42
CA GLY A 24 -9.30 9.14 -10.21
C GLY A 24 -8.43 9.60 -9.03
N GLY A 25 -7.74 8.66 -8.36
CA GLY A 25 -6.69 8.96 -7.39
C GLY A 25 -5.33 9.27 -8.03
N SER A 26 -4.37 9.69 -7.20
CA SER A 26 -2.98 10.04 -7.57
C SER A 26 -2.07 8.85 -7.87
N GLY A 27 -2.57 7.61 -7.86
CA GLY A 27 -1.75 6.40 -7.88
C GLY A 27 -0.97 6.16 -9.17
N HIS A 28 -1.31 6.85 -10.25
CA HIS A 28 -0.55 6.86 -11.51
C HIS A 28 0.63 7.86 -11.50
N ASP A 29 0.63 8.82 -10.58
CA ASP A 29 1.77 9.70 -10.31
C ASP A 29 2.53 9.15 -9.11
N ALA A 30 3.60 8.40 -9.41
CA ALA A 30 4.38 7.72 -8.40
C ALA A 30 5.10 8.69 -7.46
N SER A 31 5.50 9.87 -7.94
CA SER A 31 6.13 10.92 -7.13
C SER A 31 5.13 11.55 -6.16
N LEU A 32 3.92 11.87 -6.63
CA LEU A 32 2.86 12.38 -5.76
C LEU A 32 2.45 11.33 -4.73
N THR A 33 2.37 10.06 -5.13
CA THR A 33 2.07 8.94 -4.24
C THR A 33 3.15 8.79 -3.16
N LEU A 34 4.43 8.92 -3.52
CA LEU A 34 5.53 8.90 -2.57
C LEU A 34 5.37 10.01 -1.54
N ASN A 35 5.16 11.26 -1.98
CA ASN A 35 4.97 12.40 -1.07
C ASN A 35 3.79 12.20 -0.11
N GLN A 36 2.68 11.64 -0.60
CA GLN A 36 1.52 11.32 0.25
C GLN A 36 1.85 10.23 1.26
N LEU A 37 2.54 9.17 0.84
CA LEU A 37 2.92 8.07 1.70
C LEU A 37 3.89 8.52 2.80
N GLU A 38 4.85 9.38 2.47
CA GLU A 38 5.77 10.00 3.43
C GLU A 38 5.04 10.90 4.43
N ALA A 39 4.16 11.77 3.96
CA ALA A 39 3.36 12.63 4.82
C ALA A 39 2.47 11.83 5.78
N LEU A 40 1.89 10.71 5.30
CA LEU A 40 1.12 9.80 6.14
C LEU A 40 2.00 9.07 7.15
N ALA A 41 3.16 8.57 6.74
CA ALA A 41 4.11 7.90 7.62
C ALA A 41 4.55 8.80 8.77
N GLN A 42 4.75 10.09 8.52
CA GLN A 42 5.11 11.09 9.53
C GLN A 42 3.92 11.66 10.30
N SER A 43 2.69 11.29 9.94
CA SER A 43 1.49 11.83 10.60
C SER A 43 1.35 11.34 12.04
N LYS A 44 0.75 12.18 12.89
CA LYS A 44 0.49 11.83 14.30
C LYS A 44 -0.20 10.47 14.50
N PRO A 45 -1.23 10.08 13.72
CA PRO A 45 -1.85 8.78 13.91
C PRO A 45 -0.91 7.59 13.69
N VAL A 46 0.01 7.68 12.73
CA VAL A 46 1.01 6.63 12.50
C VAL A 46 2.07 6.66 13.60
N GLN A 47 2.67 7.83 13.84
CA GLN A 47 3.81 7.97 14.77
C GLN A 47 3.42 7.77 16.25
N MET A 48 2.25 8.26 16.67
CA MET A 48 1.82 8.22 18.08
C MET A 48 0.94 7.00 18.39
N TYR A 49 0.06 6.63 17.46
CA TYR A 49 -0.95 5.59 17.71
C TYR A 49 -0.66 4.28 16.96
N GLY A 50 0.44 4.21 16.20
CA GLY A 50 0.81 3.01 15.45
C GLY A 50 -0.19 2.64 14.35
N TRP A 51 -0.96 3.61 13.83
CA TRP A 51 -1.89 3.31 12.74
C TRP A 51 -1.14 2.83 11.50
N SER A 52 -1.72 1.84 10.81
CA SER A 52 -1.20 1.37 9.52
C SER A 52 -1.61 2.29 8.38
N ILE A 53 -0.92 2.17 7.26
CA ILE A 53 -1.32 2.77 5.99
C ILE A 53 -1.68 1.65 5.04
N SER A 54 -2.93 1.59 4.59
CA SER A 54 -3.31 0.72 3.48
C SER A 54 -3.36 1.52 2.19
N ALA A 55 -2.82 0.99 1.10
CA ALA A 55 -2.86 1.68 -0.18
C ALA A 55 -3.33 0.76 -1.30
N GLN A 56 -4.22 1.29 -2.14
CA GLN A 56 -4.62 0.66 -3.40
C GLN A 56 -3.93 1.38 -4.55
N LEU A 57 -2.77 0.87 -4.97
CA LEU A 57 -1.91 1.45 -6.00
C LEU A 57 -1.68 0.45 -7.16
N PRO A 58 -1.47 0.93 -8.39
CA PRO A 58 -0.98 0.09 -9.50
C PRO A 58 0.34 -0.61 -9.17
N LEU A 59 0.59 -1.77 -9.78
CA LEU A 59 1.79 -2.58 -9.52
C LEU A 59 3.10 -1.83 -9.79
N HIS A 60 3.17 -1.08 -10.90
CA HIS A 60 4.36 -0.28 -11.25
C HIS A 60 4.68 0.80 -10.20
N THR A 61 3.66 1.34 -9.52
CA THR A 61 3.86 2.34 -8.47
C THR A 61 4.55 1.72 -7.27
N TRP A 62 4.24 0.47 -6.91
CA TRP A 62 4.95 -0.24 -5.84
C TRP A 62 6.43 -0.46 -6.17
N SER A 63 6.73 -0.85 -7.41
CA SER A 63 8.10 -1.00 -7.90
C SER A 63 8.87 0.32 -7.80
N TYR A 64 8.27 1.44 -8.23
CA TYR A 64 8.87 2.77 -8.06
C TYR A 64 9.16 3.13 -6.59
N LEU A 65 8.24 2.78 -5.67
CA LEU A 65 8.37 3.09 -4.24
C LEU A 65 9.33 2.18 -3.48
N LYS A 66 9.83 1.10 -4.11
CA LYS A 66 10.61 0.04 -3.45
C LYS A 66 11.76 0.61 -2.63
N ASP A 67 12.63 1.39 -3.26
CA ASP A 67 13.84 1.90 -2.63
C ASP A 67 13.52 2.83 -1.45
N ALA A 68 12.50 3.66 -1.59
CA ALA A 68 12.05 4.55 -0.52
C ALA A 68 11.53 3.74 0.68
N ILE A 69 10.64 2.78 0.45
CA ILE A 69 10.04 1.95 1.52
C ILE A 69 11.11 1.14 2.27
N LEU A 70 12.12 0.61 1.56
CA LEU A 70 13.16 -0.21 2.17
C LEU A 70 14.17 0.61 2.98
N ASN A 71 14.52 1.81 2.51
CA ASN A 71 15.71 2.52 2.98
C ASN A 71 15.42 3.85 3.71
N ALA A 72 14.27 4.49 3.47
CA ALA A 72 14.00 5.80 4.04
C ALA A 72 13.55 5.69 5.51
N ALA A 73 14.19 6.49 6.38
CA ALA A 73 13.96 6.44 7.83
C ALA A 73 12.50 6.71 8.22
N GLN A 74 11.76 7.51 7.45
CA GLN A 74 10.35 7.79 7.70
C GLN A 74 9.45 6.55 7.66
N PHE A 75 9.86 5.47 7.00
CA PHE A 75 9.07 4.23 6.92
C PHE A 75 9.47 3.18 7.96
N ALA A 76 10.51 3.43 8.77
CA ALA A 76 11.10 2.41 9.63
C ALA A 76 10.10 1.73 10.58
N ASN A 77 9.12 2.48 11.06
CA ASN A 77 8.09 2.03 12.02
C ASN A 77 6.67 2.04 11.42
N THR A 78 6.54 2.12 10.11
CA THR A 78 5.24 2.26 9.43
C THR A 78 4.78 0.90 8.92
N CYS A 79 3.61 0.43 9.36
CA CYS A 79 2.98 -0.76 8.80
C CYS A 79 2.25 -0.39 7.49
N ILE A 80 2.79 -0.82 6.36
CA ILE A 80 2.23 -0.57 5.03
C ILE A 80 1.51 -1.83 4.53
N VAL A 81 0.28 -1.66 4.05
CA VAL A 81 -0.55 -2.76 3.54
C VAL A 81 -1.00 -2.47 2.10
N ALA A 82 -0.56 -3.29 1.16
CA ALA A 82 -1.03 -3.26 -0.21
C ALA A 82 -2.42 -3.90 -0.34
N ASP A 83 -3.39 -3.15 -0.86
CA ASP A 83 -4.73 -3.64 -1.12
C ASP A 83 -4.77 -4.53 -2.38
N HIS A 84 -5.64 -5.54 -2.36
CA HIS A 84 -6.07 -6.31 -3.54
C HIS A 84 -4.92 -6.86 -4.39
N ASN A 85 -3.98 -7.56 -3.75
CA ASN A 85 -2.83 -8.17 -4.42
C ASN A 85 -1.94 -7.17 -5.17
N ALA A 86 -1.76 -5.96 -4.59
CA ALA A 86 -1.04 -4.84 -5.21
C ALA A 86 -1.58 -4.44 -6.59
N CYS A 87 -2.85 -4.75 -6.83
CA CYS A 87 -3.52 -4.56 -8.11
C CYS A 87 -2.90 -5.33 -9.29
N ALA A 88 -2.01 -6.30 -9.03
CA ALA A 88 -1.40 -7.16 -10.05
C ALA A 88 -2.46 -7.95 -10.84
N ILE A 89 -2.20 -8.14 -12.13
CA ILE A 89 -3.04 -8.89 -13.07
C ILE A 89 -2.25 -10.09 -13.64
N PRO A 90 -2.91 -11.08 -14.28
CA PRO A 90 -2.21 -12.30 -14.74
C PRO A 90 -1.02 -12.05 -15.68
N SER A 91 -1.08 -11.00 -16.50
CA SER A 91 0.02 -10.63 -17.42
C SER A 91 1.26 -10.07 -16.71
N ASP A 92 1.18 -9.73 -15.42
CA ASP A 92 2.30 -9.21 -14.65
C ASP A 92 3.25 -10.31 -14.13
N TYR A 93 2.93 -11.60 -14.33
CA TYR A 93 3.62 -12.73 -13.69
C TYR A 93 5.15 -12.72 -13.87
N GLU A 94 5.63 -12.30 -15.05
CA GLU A 94 7.07 -12.21 -15.36
C GLU A 94 7.61 -10.78 -15.30
N SER A 95 6.80 -9.82 -14.85
CA SER A 95 7.20 -8.42 -14.82
C SER A 95 8.22 -8.13 -13.72
N THR A 96 9.14 -7.20 -13.99
CA THR A 96 10.04 -6.64 -12.98
C THR A 96 9.26 -6.01 -11.83
N ALA A 97 8.13 -5.37 -12.12
CA ALA A 97 7.29 -4.73 -11.12
C ALA A 97 6.71 -5.73 -10.11
N LEU A 98 6.35 -6.95 -10.55
CA LEU A 98 5.93 -8.00 -9.64
C LEU A 98 7.11 -8.47 -8.78
N GLN A 99 8.28 -8.71 -9.37
CA GLN A 99 9.47 -9.13 -8.60
C GLN A 99 9.87 -8.11 -7.54
N ASP A 100 9.85 -6.82 -7.87
CA ASP A 100 10.09 -5.73 -6.92
C ASP A 100 9.07 -5.73 -5.77
N PHE A 101 7.80 -5.98 -6.07
CA PHE A 101 6.78 -6.10 -5.05
C PHE A 101 6.98 -7.34 -4.17
N LEU A 102 7.41 -8.48 -4.72
CA LEU A 102 7.75 -9.66 -3.95
C LEU A 102 8.94 -9.43 -3.03
N ASP A 103 9.94 -8.66 -3.46
CA ASP A 103 11.05 -8.26 -2.60
C ASP A 103 10.58 -7.37 -1.43
N LEU A 104 9.64 -6.46 -1.67
CA LEU A 104 9.00 -5.69 -0.60
C LEU A 104 8.28 -6.60 0.41
N LEU A 105 7.57 -7.63 -0.04
CA LEU A 105 6.93 -8.59 0.86
C LEU A 105 7.97 -9.39 1.67
N ARG A 106 9.01 -9.90 1.01
CA ARG A 106 10.10 -10.66 1.66
C ARG A 106 10.84 -9.84 2.71
N SER A 107 10.94 -8.53 2.52
CA SER A 107 11.58 -7.62 3.48
C SER A 107 10.79 -7.44 4.78
N GLY A 108 9.52 -7.83 4.82
CA GLY A 108 8.61 -7.56 5.95
C GLY A 108 8.20 -6.10 6.10
N ARG A 109 8.58 -5.21 5.16
CA ARG A 109 8.18 -3.79 5.16
C ARG A 109 6.77 -3.56 4.65
N VAL A 110 6.26 -4.46 3.80
CA VAL A 110 4.92 -4.38 3.21
C VAL A 110 4.18 -5.69 3.44
N TYR A 111 2.90 -5.58 3.77
CA TYR A 111 1.95 -6.70 3.83
C TYR A 111 0.97 -6.59 2.67
N VAL A 112 0.33 -7.69 2.28
CA VAL A 112 -0.65 -7.68 1.19
C VAL A 112 -1.98 -8.28 1.63
N LYS A 113 -3.08 -7.63 1.23
CA LYS A 113 -4.43 -8.18 1.35
C LYS A 113 -4.75 -9.01 0.10
N ILE A 114 -4.75 -10.32 0.23
CA ILE A 114 -5.24 -11.23 -0.80
C ILE A 114 -6.77 -11.13 -0.85
N SER A 115 -7.28 -10.34 -1.79
CA SER A 115 -8.69 -9.98 -1.83
C SER A 115 -9.07 -9.48 -3.22
N ALA A 116 -10.36 -9.55 -3.54
CA ALA A 116 -10.94 -9.03 -4.78
C ALA A 116 -10.24 -9.51 -6.07
N LEU A 117 -9.76 -10.75 -6.10
CA LEU A 117 -9.03 -11.35 -7.24
C LEU A 117 -9.85 -11.32 -8.55
N HIS A 118 -11.17 -11.48 -8.46
CA HIS A 118 -12.09 -11.33 -9.60
C HIS A 118 -12.01 -9.97 -10.30
N ARG A 119 -11.55 -8.92 -9.61
CA ARG A 119 -11.35 -7.58 -10.20
C ARG A 119 -10.01 -7.46 -10.94
N ARG A 120 -9.08 -8.37 -10.68
CA ARG A 120 -7.74 -8.43 -11.31
C ARG A 120 -7.75 -9.30 -12.56
N SER A 121 -8.60 -10.31 -12.59
CA SER A 121 -8.89 -11.11 -13.77
C SER A 121 -10.40 -11.19 -14.00
N PRO A 122 -11.01 -10.13 -14.58
CA PRO A 122 -12.44 -10.12 -14.88
C PRO A 122 -12.81 -11.25 -15.86
N GLY A 123 -13.81 -12.06 -15.50
CA GLY A 123 -14.28 -13.16 -16.33
C GLY A 123 -13.50 -14.48 -16.17
N ASP A 124 -12.30 -14.47 -15.58
CA ASP A 124 -11.51 -15.68 -15.33
C ASP A 124 -10.65 -15.56 -14.07
N ILE A 125 -11.24 -15.77 -12.89
CA ILE A 125 -10.49 -15.75 -11.62
C ILE A 125 -9.40 -16.84 -11.57
N GLN A 126 -9.51 -17.94 -12.33
CA GLN A 126 -8.54 -19.03 -12.32
C GLN A 126 -7.21 -18.64 -12.97
N ALA A 127 -7.19 -17.58 -13.78
CA ALA A 127 -5.95 -16.99 -14.28
C ALA A 127 -5.08 -16.36 -13.17
N MET A 128 -5.65 -16.03 -11.99
CA MET A 128 -4.89 -15.58 -10.80
C MET A 128 -4.25 -16.79 -10.09
N LYS A 129 -3.22 -17.37 -10.71
CA LYS A 129 -2.51 -18.55 -10.20
C LYS A 129 -1.68 -18.23 -8.94
N PRO A 130 -1.46 -19.21 -8.05
CA PRO A 130 -0.50 -19.07 -6.96
C PRO A 130 0.93 -18.89 -7.50
N ILE A 131 1.76 -18.22 -6.70
CA ILE A 131 3.18 -17.94 -6.95
C ILE A 131 4.05 -18.55 -5.86
#